data_AF-A0A847DDQ9-F1
#
_entry.id   AF-A0A847DDQ9-F1
#
_cell.length_a   1.000
_cell.length_b   1.000
_cell.length_c   1.000
_cell.angle_alpha   90.00
_cell.angle_beta   90.00
_cell.angle_gamma   90.00
#
_symmetry.space_group_name_H-M   'P 1'
#
loop_
_entity.id
_entity.type
_entity.pdbx_description
1 polymer ?
#
loop_
_entity_poly.entity_id
_entity_poly.type
_entity_poly.pdbx_seq_one_letter_code
_entity_poly.pdbx_strand_id
1 'polypeptide(L)'
;MNKIMGYKIKKILQEEGAEYFPLTSDIENRLNDLPVLNCNNQDDFLIDETDDMDKQTLRLIPFKGEFLKPCPGTNNYICCGYMILNIGTNCPLNCSYCILQAYFNKPSLRIFVNLEDKLNEVAELLDKSPERIFRVGTGEFTDSLALDDIHKFTTLITDFIYARRNTVIEYKTKTTEIKRLLTLKSRERVIVSWSLNSPFIAAHEEHGAPSIEQRLIAAKTCQDEGYITGFHFDPLIIHDDWKEYYSKTIELMAKYLRPEKIIWISMGCMRFLPSLKKIILNRHPESIILNNEFIYGLDGKQRYFKPLRIEMYSFLGKLLKDWAGFDPGLYLCMESDEIWEKSLGWSPGNSEGLSNYLDGRVRLFWSTTI
;
A
#
# COMPACT_ATOMS: atom_id res chain seq x y z
N MET A 1 5.05 -16.22 18.85
CA MET A 1 4.25 -15.51 17.82
C MET A 1 4.99 -14.32 17.19
N ASN A 2 6.30 -14.16 17.44
CA ASN A 2 6.98 -12.88 17.18
C ASN A 2 7.76 -12.86 15.87
N LYS A 3 7.52 -13.84 14.99
CA LYS A 3 8.20 -13.96 13.69
C LYS A 3 7.20 -13.58 12.60
N ILE A 4 7.41 -12.42 11.98
CA ILE A 4 6.65 -11.90 10.84
C ILE A 4 7.58 -12.00 9.62
N MET A 5 7.27 -12.86 8.66
CA MET A 5 8.02 -12.98 7.39
C MET A 5 9.56 -12.94 7.55
N GLY A 6 10.10 -13.69 8.51
CA GLY A 6 11.54 -13.74 8.77
C GLY A 6 12.10 -12.65 9.71
N TYR A 7 11.33 -11.61 10.03
CA TYR A 7 11.68 -10.59 11.02
C TYR A 7 11.14 -10.97 12.40
N LYS A 8 12.02 -10.93 13.41
CA LYS A 8 11.64 -11.17 14.81
C LYS A 8 11.57 -9.83 15.54
N ILE A 9 10.39 -9.48 16.05
CA ILE A 9 10.26 -8.35 16.99
C ILE A 9 11.02 -8.74 18.26
N LYS A 10 11.89 -7.83 18.74
CA LYS A 10 12.80 -8.06 19.87
C LYS A 10 12.42 -7.29 21.12
N LYS A 11 11.72 -6.16 20.97
CA LYS A 11 11.29 -5.31 22.09
C LYS A 11 10.08 -4.47 21.69
N ILE A 12 9.35 -4.01 22.70
CA ILE A 12 8.24 -3.06 22.58
C ILE A 12 8.68 -1.75 23.25
N LEU A 13 8.46 -0.64 22.55
CA LEU A 13 8.59 0.70 23.10
C LEU A 13 7.19 1.30 23.25
N GLN A 14 6.83 1.69 24.46
CA GLN A 14 5.54 2.28 24.78
C GLN A 14 5.70 3.79 24.93
N GLU A 15 5.00 4.59 24.12
CA GLU A 15 4.97 6.04 24.31
C GLU A 15 4.04 6.45 25.44
N GLU A 16 4.33 7.57 26.10
CA GLU A 16 3.49 8.15 27.15
C GLU A 16 2.02 8.27 26.69
N GLY A 17 1.13 7.65 27.46
CA GLY A 17 -0.31 7.61 27.21
C GLY A 17 -0.77 6.41 26.39
N ALA A 18 0.12 5.62 25.79
CA ALA A 18 -0.26 4.38 25.10
C ALA A 18 -0.83 3.35 26.09
N GLU A 19 -0.40 3.34 27.35
CA GLU A 19 -0.83 2.42 28.41
C GLU A 19 -2.34 2.46 28.69
N TYR A 20 -3.02 3.56 28.34
CA TYR A 20 -4.45 3.73 28.60
C TYR A 20 -5.35 3.06 27.55
N PHE A 21 -4.80 2.60 26.42
CA PHE A 21 -5.58 2.03 25.32
C PHE A 21 -5.62 0.50 25.41
N PRO A 22 -6.79 -0.15 25.30
CA PRO A 22 -6.92 -1.62 25.40
C PRO A 22 -6.02 -2.38 24.41
N LEU A 23 -5.83 -1.83 23.20
CA LEU A 23 -4.99 -2.42 22.18
C LEU A 23 -3.52 -2.56 22.62
N THR A 24 -3.03 -1.67 23.48
CA THR A 24 -1.67 -1.76 24.05
C THR A 24 -1.53 -3.04 24.87
N SER A 25 -2.40 -3.23 25.87
CA SER A 25 -2.39 -4.43 26.71
C SER A 25 -2.60 -5.71 25.89
N ASP A 26 -3.46 -5.67 24.87
CA ASP A 26 -3.66 -6.80 23.96
C ASP A 26 -2.40 -7.17 23.17
N ILE A 27 -1.64 -6.17 22.70
CA ILE A 27 -0.37 -6.38 21.99
C ILE A 27 0.67 -6.98 22.93
N GLU A 28 0.83 -6.41 24.12
CA GLU A 28 1.79 -6.88 25.13
C GLU A 28 1.49 -8.31 25.57
N ASN A 29 0.22 -8.65 25.80
CA ASN A 29 -0.19 -10.02 26.14
C ASN A 29 0.13 -11.03 25.03
N ARG A 30 0.05 -10.62 23.76
CA ARG A 30 0.38 -11.48 22.61
C ARG A 30 1.88 -11.62 22.38
N LEU A 31 2.66 -10.64 22.82
CA LEU A 31 4.11 -10.57 22.72
C LEU A 31 4.75 -10.64 24.12
N ASN A 32 4.17 -11.45 25.01
CA ASN A 32 4.48 -11.45 26.45
C ASN A 32 5.90 -11.88 26.82
N ASP A 33 6.65 -12.44 25.87
CA ASP A 33 8.06 -12.82 26.00
C ASP A 33 9.02 -11.68 25.64
N LEU A 34 8.51 -10.53 25.19
CA LEU A 34 9.34 -9.38 24.79
C LEU A 34 9.46 -8.35 25.92
N PRO A 35 10.64 -7.72 26.09
CA PRO A 35 10.78 -6.60 26.99
C PRO A 35 9.93 -5.41 26.49
N VAL A 36 9.16 -4.83 27.41
CA VAL A 36 8.42 -3.57 27.22
C VAL A 36 9.19 -2.46 27.93
N LEU A 37 9.49 -1.39 27.21
CA LEU A 37 10.20 -0.22 27.74
C LEU A 37 9.37 1.03 27.48
N ASN A 38 9.28 1.92 28.46
CA ASN A 38 8.71 3.24 28.24
C ASN A 38 9.69 4.09 27.43
N CYS A 39 9.15 4.94 26.56
CA CYS A 39 9.93 5.86 25.74
C CYS A 39 9.16 7.17 25.52
N ASN A 40 9.90 8.23 25.22
CA ASN A 40 9.36 9.53 24.88
C ASN A 40 9.57 9.82 23.39
N ASN A 41 8.83 10.82 22.87
CA ASN A 41 8.99 11.29 21.48
C ASN A 41 10.39 11.83 21.17
N GLN A 42 11.17 12.22 22.20
CA GLN A 42 12.54 12.69 22.06
C GLN A 42 13.55 11.55 21.85
N ASP A 43 13.20 10.31 22.22
CA ASP A 43 14.09 9.14 22.07
C ASP A 43 14.28 8.75 20.60
N ASP A 44 13.42 9.26 19.70
CA ASP A 44 13.57 9.13 18.25
C ASP A 44 14.85 9.82 17.73
N PHE A 45 15.35 10.84 18.44
CA PHE A 45 16.55 11.59 18.08
C PHE A 45 17.83 11.09 18.77
N LEU A 46 17.70 10.12 19.68
CA LEU A 46 18.81 9.51 20.43
C LEU A 46 19.35 8.24 19.78
N ILE A 47 18.66 7.73 18.75
CA ILE A 47 19.17 6.67 17.90
C ILE A 47 20.19 7.35 16.98
N ASP A 48 21.47 7.14 17.29
CA ASP A 48 22.65 7.62 16.55
C ASP A 48 22.44 7.63 15.03
N GLU A 49 23.19 8.51 14.35
CA GLU A 49 23.40 8.75 12.91
C GLU A 49 23.62 7.48 12.04
N THR A 50 22.81 6.46 12.26
CA THR A 50 22.80 5.19 11.57
C THR A 50 21.62 5.24 10.63
N ASP A 51 21.87 5.03 9.34
CA ASP A 51 20.84 4.86 8.33
C ASP A 51 20.08 3.53 8.57
N ASP A 52 19.79 3.09 9.80
CA ASP A 52 18.99 1.89 10.12
C ASP A 52 17.57 2.30 10.56
N MET A 53 16.55 1.64 9.99
CA MET A 53 15.15 1.91 10.30
C MET A 53 14.64 1.11 11.52
N ASP A 54 15.48 0.31 12.17
CA ASP A 54 15.16 -0.55 13.31
C ASP A 54 13.86 -1.35 13.12
N LYS A 55 13.90 -2.34 12.22
CA LYS A 55 12.71 -3.14 11.90
C LYS A 55 12.38 -4.22 12.93
N GLN A 56 13.10 -4.25 14.05
CA GLN A 56 12.95 -5.26 15.11
C GLN A 56 12.30 -4.69 16.37
N THR A 57 12.05 -3.39 16.42
CA THR A 57 11.34 -2.73 17.52
C THR A 57 9.92 -2.39 17.09
N LEU A 58 8.97 -2.72 17.95
CA LEU A 58 7.59 -2.28 17.83
C LEU A 58 7.35 -1.11 18.78
N ARG A 59 6.83 0.01 18.27
CA ARG A 59 6.52 1.20 19.04
C ARG A 59 5.01 1.42 19.07
N LEU A 60 4.45 1.55 20.27
CA LEU A 60 3.02 1.74 20.52
C LEU A 60 2.76 3.22 20.80
N ILE A 61 1.91 3.85 20.00
CA ILE A 61 1.77 5.31 19.94
C ILE A 61 0.30 5.73 20.08
N PRO A 62 -0.02 6.66 21.00
CA PRO A 62 -1.29 7.37 20.98
C PRO A 62 -1.24 8.46 19.89
N PHE A 63 -1.76 8.17 18.71
CA PHE A 63 -1.68 9.04 17.55
C PHE A 63 -2.55 10.29 17.70
N LYS A 64 -1.95 11.48 17.49
CA LYS A 64 -2.60 12.78 17.67
C LYS A 64 -3.03 13.44 16.35
N GLY A 65 -2.78 12.81 15.21
CA GLY A 65 -3.14 13.35 13.90
C GLY A 65 -4.51 12.89 13.41
N GLU A 66 -4.87 13.28 12.19
CA GLU A 66 -6.11 12.85 11.55
C GLU A 66 -6.03 11.37 11.16
N PHE A 67 -6.98 10.56 11.63
CA PHE A 67 -7.04 9.15 11.29
C PHE A 67 -7.47 8.92 9.85
N LEU A 68 -8.45 9.68 9.34
CA LEU A 68 -8.89 9.61 7.95
C LEU A 68 -8.55 10.91 7.22
N LYS A 69 -7.74 10.82 6.16
CA LYS A 69 -7.36 12.00 5.35
C LYS A 69 -7.18 11.64 3.87
N PRO A 70 -7.22 12.61 2.95
CA PRO A 70 -6.88 12.37 1.55
C PRO A 70 -5.46 11.79 1.40
N CYS A 71 -5.26 10.92 0.40
CA CYS A 71 -3.93 10.50 -0.02
C CYS A 71 -3.07 11.73 -0.36
N PRO A 72 -1.81 11.83 0.12
CA PRO A 72 -0.98 12.99 -0.16
C PRO A 72 -0.72 13.17 -1.66
N GLY A 73 -0.81 12.08 -2.43
CA GLY A 73 -0.84 12.10 -3.88
C GLY A 73 0.29 12.93 -4.47
N THR A 74 -0.08 13.81 -5.39
CA THR A 74 0.85 14.78 -5.95
C THR A 74 0.14 15.99 -6.52
N ASN A 75 0.84 17.13 -6.53
CA ASN A 75 0.40 18.31 -7.27
C ASN A 75 0.64 18.12 -8.77
N ASN A 76 -0.10 18.86 -9.60
CA ASN A 76 0.06 18.95 -11.06
C ASN A 76 -0.22 17.67 -11.88
N TYR A 77 -0.57 16.56 -11.23
CA TYR A 77 -0.92 15.31 -11.91
C TYR A 77 -2.26 14.74 -11.41
N ILE A 78 -2.85 13.86 -12.20
CA ILE A 78 -4.16 13.26 -11.94
C ILE A 78 -4.05 12.29 -10.76
N CYS A 79 -4.86 12.53 -9.73
CA CYS A 79 -4.94 11.70 -8.53
C CYS A 79 -6.27 10.96 -8.46
N CYS A 80 -6.26 9.80 -7.82
CA CYS A 80 -7.40 8.89 -7.79
C CYS A 80 -8.44 9.21 -6.71
N GLY A 81 -8.33 10.30 -5.95
CA GLY A 81 -9.31 10.64 -4.90
C GLY A 81 -9.34 9.69 -3.69
N TYR A 82 -8.31 8.84 -3.56
CA TYR A 82 -8.17 7.85 -2.49
C TYR A 82 -7.99 8.51 -1.12
N MET A 83 -8.56 7.90 -0.07
CA MET A 83 -8.38 8.32 1.32
C MET A 83 -7.56 7.29 2.08
N ILE A 84 -6.86 7.74 3.13
CA ILE A 84 -6.00 6.90 3.97
C ILE A 84 -6.57 6.90 5.37
N LEU A 85 -6.79 5.70 5.90
CA LEU A 85 -6.94 5.43 7.31
C LEU A 85 -5.55 5.12 7.90
N ASN A 86 -5.05 6.02 8.74
CA ASN A 86 -3.75 5.90 9.37
C ASN A 86 -3.82 4.89 10.52
N ILE A 87 -3.24 3.71 10.33
CA ILE A 87 -3.21 2.63 11.33
C ILE A 87 -1.84 2.45 12.00
N GLY A 88 -0.83 3.15 11.48
CA GLY A 88 0.56 3.00 11.87
C GLY A 88 1.50 3.57 10.80
N THR A 89 2.79 3.54 11.08
CA THR A 89 3.83 3.95 10.14
C THR A 89 4.99 2.95 10.11
N ASN A 90 5.77 3.00 9.03
CA ASN A 90 6.84 2.07 8.69
C ASN A 90 6.36 0.65 8.39
N CYS A 91 7.27 -0.17 7.85
CA CYS A 91 6.99 -1.50 7.33
C CYS A 91 8.16 -2.43 7.66
N PRO A 92 7.91 -3.72 7.99
CA PRO A 92 8.97 -4.69 8.22
C PRO A 92 9.74 -5.07 6.95
N LEU A 93 9.19 -4.81 5.76
CA LEU A 93 9.85 -5.07 4.48
C LEU A 93 10.93 -4.03 4.19
N ASN A 94 12.00 -4.41 3.47
CA ASN A 94 13.15 -3.56 3.19
C ASN A 94 13.34 -3.28 1.70
N CYS A 95 12.27 -2.85 1.03
CA CYS A 95 12.35 -2.46 -0.38
C CYS A 95 13.31 -1.26 -0.55
N SER A 96 14.30 -1.39 -1.42
CA SER A 96 15.31 -0.33 -1.66
C SER A 96 14.69 1.00 -2.08
N TYR A 97 13.70 0.95 -2.98
CA TYR A 97 12.98 2.10 -3.51
C TYR A 97 11.89 2.67 -2.59
N CYS A 98 11.77 2.18 -1.35
CA CYS A 98 10.67 2.56 -0.47
C CYS A 98 10.70 4.07 -0.17
N ILE A 99 9.68 4.78 -0.64
CA ILE A 99 9.54 6.23 -0.45
C ILE A 99 9.40 6.62 1.02
N LEU A 100 8.92 5.70 1.88
CA LEU A 100 8.78 5.93 3.31
C LEU A 100 10.12 6.24 3.99
N GLN A 101 11.24 5.79 3.44
CA GLN A 101 12.57 6.11 3.96
C GLN A 101 12.89 7.61 3.86
N ALA A 102 12.29 8.32 2.90
CA ALA A 102 12.43 9.76 2.75
C ALA A 102 11.29 10.55 3.44
N TYR A 103 10.10 9.95 3.61
CA TYR A 103 8.97 10.58 4.29
C TYR A 103 9.06 10.49 5.82
N PHE A 104 9.51 9.34 6.34
CA PHE A 104 9.66 9.08 7.75
C PHE A 104 11.12 8.77 8.05
N ASN A 105 11.82 9.75 8.62
CA ASN A 105 13.16 9.53 9.16
C ASN A 105 13.12 9.12 10.64
N LYS A 106 12.07 8.37 11.01
CA LYS A 106 11.87 7.89 12.37
C LYS A 106 11.88 6.36 12.36
N PRO A 107 12.78 5.71 13.11
CA PRO A 107 12.91 4.26 13.09
C PRO A 107 11.75 3.56 13.85
N SER A 108 11.83 2.24 13.89
CA SER A 108 10.86 1.32 14.50
C SER A 108 9.55 1.17 13.72
N LEU A 109 8.94 -0.01 13.86
CA LEU A 109 7.59 -0.27 13.38
C LEU A 109 6.61 0.40 14.35
N ARG A 110 5.63 1.16 13.85
CA ARG A 110 4.80 2.03 14.70
C ARG A 110 3.34 1.68 14.54
N ILE A 111 2.66 1.33 15.64
CA ILE A 111 1.22 1.05 15.66
C ILE A 111 0.50 2.17 16.43
N PHE A 112 -0.62 2.63 15.87
CA PHE A 112 -1.47 3.63 16.51
C PHE A 112 -2.51 2.93 17.38
N VAL A 113 -2.32 2.98 18.70
CA VAL A 113 -3.10 2.15 19.65
C VAL A 113 -4.49 2.72 19.98
N ASN A 114 -4.75 3.95 19.57
CA ASN A 114 -5.99 4.68 19.81
C ASN A 114 -6.93 4.73 18.59
N LEU A 115 -6.75 3.83 17.62
CA LEU A 115 -7.59 3.77 16.41
C LEU A 115 -9.07 3.54 16.74
N GLU A 116 -9.37 2.58 17.62
CA GLU A 116 -10.75 2.20 17.99
C GLU A 116 -11.54 3.38 18.55
N ASP A 117 -10.95 4.11 19.50
CA ASP A 117 -11.55 5.30 20.11
C ASP A 117 -11.83 6.41 19.10
N LYS A 118 -11.07 6.45 18.00
CA LYS A 118 -11.17 7.46 16.95
C LYS A 118 -12.06 7.04 15.78
N LEU A 119 -12.59 5.82 15.77
CA LEU A 119 -13.52 5.38 14.73
C LEU A 119 -14.81 6.19 14.70
N ASN A 120 -15.28 6.72 15.84
CA ASN A 120 -16.47 7.59 15.85
C ASN A 120 -16.23 8.90 15.09
N GLU A 121 -15.05 9.51 15.21
CA GLU A 121 -14.72 10.71 14.44
C GLU A 121 -14.63 10.40 12.93
N VAL A 122 -14.07 9.24 12.58
CA VAL A 122 -14.04 8.76 11.19
C VAL A 122 -15.46 8.52 10.68
N ALA A 123 -16.35 7.93 11.49
CA ALA A 123 -17.74 7.72 11.16
C ALA A 123 -18.46 9.02 10.80
N GLU A 124 -18.35 10.03 11.67
CA GLU A 124 -18.99 11.33 11.45
C GLU A 124 -18.56 11.98 10.14
N LEU A 125 -17.30 11.79 9.71
CA LEU A 125 -16.80 12.30 8.43
C LEU A 125 -17.44 11.58 7.24
N LEU A 126 -17.55 10.26 7.31
CA LEU A 126 -18.13 9.43 6.24
C LEU A 126 -19.65 9.62 6.13
N ASP A 127 -20.33 9.73 7.26
CA ASP A 127 -21.79 9.79 7.36
C ASP A 127 -22.34 11.17 6.93
N LYS A 128 -21.51 12.22 6.88
CA LYS A 128 -21.86 13.55 6.35
C LYS A 128 -22.09 13.58 4.84
N SER A 129 -21.67 12.56 4.10
CA SER A 129 -21.82 12.52 2.64
C SER A 129 -22.23 11.11 2.18
N PRO A 130 -23.46 10.67 2.50
CA PRO A 130 -23.92 9.31 2.21
C PRO A 130 -23.92 8.98 0.71
N GLU A 131 -24.13 9.97 -0.16
CA GLU A 131 -24.12 9.80 -1.63
C GLU A 131 -22.71 9.67 -2.22
N ARG A 132 -21.67 10.00 -1.45
CA ARG A 132 -20.27 9.96 -1.90
C ARG A 132 -19.68 8.59 -1.58
N ILE A 133 -19.01 8.00 -2.55
CA ILE A 133 -18.20 6.79 -2.34
C ILE A 133 -16.85 7.19 -1.72
N PHE A 134 -16.52 6.56 -0.61
CA PHE A 134 -15.24 6.67 0.06
C PHE A 134 -14.39 5.43 -0.19
N ARG A 135 -13.36 5.57 -1.02
CA ARG A 135 -12.31 4.55 -1.21
C ARG A 135 -11.20 4.78 -0.18
N VAL A 136 -11.21 3.98 0.87
CA VAL A 136 -10.32 4.11 2.03
C VAL A 136 -9.24 3.04 2.00
N GLY A 137 -8.01 3.42 2.33
CA GLY A 137 -6.86 2.53 2.35
C GLY A 137 -6.04 2.58 3.62
N THR A 138 -5.32 1.51 3.91
CA THR A 138 -4.41 1.47 5.08
C THR A 138 -2.93 1.27 4.71
N GLY A 139 -2.64 1.09 3.42
CA GLY A 139 -1.30 0.72 2.95
C GLY A 139 -0.41 1.87 2.46
N GLU A 140 -0.74 3.14 2.76
CA GLU A 140 0.09 4.28 2.32
C GLU A 140 1.37 4.40 3.15
N PHE A 141 1.24 4.44 4.48
CA PHE A 141 2.35 4.71 5.39
C PHE A 141 2.87 3.47 6.11
N THR A 142 2.26 2.33 5.85
CA THR A 142 2.65 1.00 6.34
C THR A 142 2.18 -0.05 5.33
N ASP A 143 2.58 -1.30 5.51
CA ASP A 143 1.97 -2.41 4.76
C ASP A 143 0.74 -2.90 5.53
N SER A 144 -0.43 -2.92 4.88
CA SER A 144 -1.69 -3.20 5.54
C SER A 144 -1.69 -4.53 6.29
N LEU A 145 -1.08 -5.58 5.77
CA LEU A 145 -1.22 -6.92 6.37
C LEU A 145 0.02 -7.39 7.14
N ALA A 146 1.16 -6.75 6.92
CA ALA A 146 2.42 -7.19 7.52
C ALA A 146 2.39 -7.26 9.06
N LEU A 147 1.66 -6.36 9.71
CA LEU A 147 1.54 -6.33 11.18
C LEU A 147 0.16 -6.77 11.69
N ASP A 148 -0.74 -7.26 10.84
CA ASP A 148 -2.13 -7.52 11.23
C ASP A 148 -2.29 -8.68 12.22
N ASP A 149 -1.33 -9.61 12.30
CA ASP A 149 -1.32 -10.61 13.37
C ASP A 149 -1.00 -10.02 14.75
N ILE A 150 -0.34 -8.85 14.78
CA ILE A 150 -0.09 -8.08 15.99
C ILE A 150 -1.15 -6.98 16.19
N HIS A 151 -1.59 -6.28 15.16
CA HIS A 151 -2.55 -5.19 15.34
C HIS A 151 -4.00 -5.70 15.40
N LYS A 152 -4.33 -6.75 14.62
CA LYS A 152 -5.69 -7.26 14.39
C LYS A 152 -6.68 -6.20 13.89
N PHE A 153 -6.19 -5.11 13.28
CA PHE A 153 -7.05 -4.01 12.86
C PHE A 153 -8.01 -4.44 11.73
N THR A 154 -7.69 -5.46 10.93
CA THR A 154 -8.63 -5.94 9.91
C THR A 154 -9.93 -6.42 10.55
N THR A 155 -9.84 -7.08 11.71
CA THR A 155 -11.02 -7.51 12.48
C THR A 155 -11.78 -6.31 13.04
N LEU A 156 -11.06 -5.34 13.63
CA LEU A 156 -11.65 -4.10 14.16
C LEU A 156 -12.41 -3.30 13.09
N ILE A 157 -11.82 -3.15 11.90
CA ILE A 157 -12.36 -2.30 10.82
C ILE A 157 -13.47 -2.99 10.03
N THR A 158 -13.54 -4.32 10.00
CA THR A 158 -14.54 -5.03 9.17
C THR A 158 -15.97 -4.64 9.53
N ASP A 159 -16.34 -4.66 10.81
CA ASP A 159 -17.70 -4.30 11.24
C ASP A 159 -17.98 -2.81 11.02
N PHE A 160 -16.96 -1.96 11.21
CA PHE A 160 -17.05 -0.53 10.93
C PHE A 160 -17.39 -0.22 9.46
N ILE A 161 -16.77 -0.93 8.52
CA ILE A 161 -17.02 -0.78 7.08
C ILE A 161 -18.35 -1.42 6.69
N TYR A 162 -18.70 -2.56 7.30
CA TYR A 162 -19.98 -3.21 7.05
C TYR A 162 -21.18 -2.30 7.39
N ALA A 163 -21.06 -1.47 8.42
CA ALA A 163 -22.09 -0.49 8.80
C ALA A 163 -22.24 0.69 7.81
N ARG A 164 -21.26 0.96 6.94
CA ARG A 164 -21.22 2.15 6.06
C ARG A 164 -21.22 1.75 4.60
N ARG A 165 -22.40 1.80 3.99
CA ARG A 165 -22.62 1.42 2.57
C ARG A 165 -21.79 2.24 1.60
N ASN A 166 -21.61 3.52 1.89
CA ASN A 166 -20.86 4.44 1.03
C ASN A 166 -19.33 4.29 1.12
N THR A 167 -18.80 3.28 1.82
CA THR A 167 -17.37 3.13 2.07
C THR A 167 -16.86 1.75 1.65
N VAL A 168 -15.74 1.72 0.93
CA VAL A 168 -14.94 0.51 0.68
C VAL A 168 -13.58 0.64 1.34
N ILE A 169 -13.06 -0.47 1.85
CA ILE A 169 -11.72 -0.55 2.45
C ILE A 169 -10.80 -1.37 1.56
N GLU A 170 -9.60 -0.85 1.30
CA GLU A 170 -8.55 -1.53 0.56
C GLU A 170 -7.33 -1.80 1.46
N TYR A 171 -7.01 -3.08 1.61
CA TYR A 171 -5.80 -3.55 2.29
C TYR A 171 -4.71 -3.77 1.23
N LYS A 172 -3.71 -2.88 1.16
CA LYS A 172 -2.58 -3.01 0.22
C LYS A 172 -1.39 -3.66 0.91
N THR A 173 -0.88 -4.72 0.31
CA THR A 173 0.24 -5.47 0.89
C THR A 173 1.22 -5.97 -0.16
N LYS A 174 2.45 -6.29 0.25
CA LYS A 174 3.40 -7.14 -0.48
C LYS A 174 3.53 -8.53 0.15
N THR A 175 2.80 -8.79 1.23
CA THR A 175 2.94 -9.99 2.06
C THR A 175 1.99 -11.11 1.66
N THR A 176 2.17 -12.26 2.28
CA THR A 176 1.23 -13.40 2.23
C THR A 176 0.48 -13.58 3.55
N GLU A 177 0.50 -12.60 4.45
CA GLU A 177 -0.09 -12.66 5.80
C GLU A 177 -1.61 -12.47 5.75
N ILE A 178 -2.30 -13.36 5.03
CA ILE A 178 -3.74 -13.28 4.79
C ILE A 178 -4.58 -14.05 5.80
N LYS A 179 -3.95 -14.82 6.70
CA LYS A 179 -4.65 -15.79 7.57
C LYS A 179 -5.80 -15.15 8.35
N ARG A 180 -5.61 -13.95 8.90
CA ARG A 180 -6.65 -13.22 9.64
C ARG A 180 -7.79 -12.79 8.74
N LEU A 181 -7.51 -12.29 7.53
CA LEU A 181 -8.55 -11.92 6.57
C LEU A 181 -9.50 -13.09 6.33
N LEU A 182 -8.99 -14.30 6.14
CA LEU A 182 -9.84 -15.47 5.86
C LEU A 182 -10.80 -15.82 7.02
N THR A 183 -10.55 -15.31 8.24
CA THR A 183 -11.42 -15.51 9.42
C THR A 183 -12.51 -14.45 9.58
N LEU A 184 -12.50 -13.37 8.78
CA LEU A 184 -13.48 -12.31 8.89
C LEU A 184 -14.89 -12.83 8.61
N LYS A 185 -15.91 -12.22 9.23
CA LYS A 185 -17.31 -12.65 9.04
C LYS A 185 -17.90 -12.21 7.70
N SER A 186 -17.37 -11.13 7.13
CA SER A 186 -17.82 -10.56 5.86
C SER A 186 -16.64 -10.22 4.96
N ARG A 187 -16.85 -10.37 3.64
CA ARG A 187 -15.97 -9.93 2.56
C ARG A 187 -16.49 -8.63 1.91
N GLU A 188 -17.66 -8.18 2.32
CA GLU A 188 -18.39 -7.13 1.62
C GLU A 188 -17.66 -5.78 1.73
N ARG A 189 -17.50 -5.10 0.60
CA ARG A 189 -16.78 -3.80 0.49
C ARG A 189 -15.34 -3.84 1.01
N VAL A 190 -14.74 -5.03 1.06
CA VAL A 190 -13.33 -5.27 1.36
C VAL A 190 -12.58 -5.64 0.08
N ILE A 191 -11.54 -4.87 -0.21
CA ILE A 191 -10.63 -5.08 -1.33
C ILE A 191 -9.28 -5.49 -0.75
N VAL A 192 -8.73 -6.61 -1.22
CA VAL A 192 -7.38 -7.03 -0.85
C VAL A 192 -6.49 -6.87 -2.06
N SER A 193 -5.45 -6.05 -1.93
CA SER A 193 -4.63 -5.64 -3.04
C SER A 193 -3.17 -5.96 -2.84
N TRP A 194 -2.51 -6.39 -3.92
CA TRP A 194 -1.08 -6.70 -3.89
C TRP A 194 -0.28 -5.70 -4.72
N SER A 195 0.85 -5.23 -4.19
CA SER A 195 1.86 -4.62 -5.04
C SER A 195 2.59 -5.70 -5.84
N LEU A 196 2.61 -5.52 -7.15
CA LEU A 196 3.30 -6.39 -8.10
C LEU A 196 4.43 -5.61 -8.77
N ASN A 197 5.42 -6.35 -9.25
CA ASN A 197 6.53 -5.85 -10.04
C ASN A 197 6.96 -6.92 -11.04
N SER A 198 8.03 -6.69 -11.79
CA SER A 198 8.72 -7.76 -12.50
C SER A 198 9.34 -8.74 -11.47
N PRO A 199 9.42 -10.06 -11.73
CA PRO A 199 10.03 -11.00 -10.79
C PRO A 199 11.50 -10.68 -10.52
N PHE A 200 12.19 -10.07 -11.49
CA PHE A 200 13.56 -9.60 -11.34
C PHE A 200 13.66 -8.50 -10.28
N ILE A 201 12.83 -7.45 -10.36
CA ILE A 201 12.81 -6.38 -9.35
C ILE A 201 12.40 -6.92 -7.97
N ALA A 202 11.40 -7.79 -7.92
CA ALA A 202 10.98 -8.38 -6.66
C ALA A 202 12.11 -9.15 -5.96
N ALA A 203 12.93 -9.88 -6.72
CA ALA A 203 14.05 -10.64 -6.18
C ALA A 203 15.24 -9.77 -5.72
N HIS A 204 15.52 -8.68 -6.43
CA HIS A 204 16.73 -7.88 -6.19
C HIS A 204 16.50 -6.66 -5.30
N GLU A 205 15.28 -6.11 -5.29
CA GLU A 205 15.02 -4.80 -4.68
C GLU A 205 13.97 -4.86 -3.56
N GLU A 206 13.07 -5.87 -3.54
CA GLU A 206 12.01 -6.00 -2.54
C GLU A 206 12.44 -6.91 -1.37
N HIS A 207 13.56 -6.58 -0.71
CA HIS A 207 14.14 -7.43 0.32
C HIS A 207 13.16 -7.73 1.48
N GLY A 208 13.04 -9.02 1.80
CA GLY A 208 12.13 -9.52 2.84
C GLY A 208 10.67 -9.69 2.38
N ALA A 209 10.31 -9.24 1.18
CA ALA A 209 8.98 -9.49 0.62
C ALA A 209 8.91 -10.86 -0.06
N PRO A 210 7.77 -11.56 0.01
CA PRO A 210 7.50 -12.75 -0.80
C PRO A 210 7.66 -12.48 -2.30
N SER A 211 8.00 -13.52 -3.06
CA SER A 211 8.06 -13.46 -4.53
C SER A 211 6.71 -13.09 -5.15
N ILE A 212 6.73 -12.63 -6.40
CA ILE A 212 5.51 -12.31 -7.17
C ILE A 212 4.55 -13.51 -7.22
N GLU A 213 5.05 -14.71 -7.47
CA GLU A 213 4.22 -15.92 -7.50
C GLU A 213 3.56 -16.21 -6.13
N GLN A 214 4.29 -16.07 -5.03
CA GLN A 214 3.72 -16.25 -3.68
C GLN A 214 2.62 -15.22 -3.38
N ARG A 215 2.80 -13.96 -3.77
CA ARG A 215 1.76 -12.92 -3.65
C ARG A 215 0.52 -13.29 -4.46
N LEU A 216 0.70 -13.76 -5.68
CA LEU A 216 -0.41 -14.17 -6.56
C LEU A 216 -1.15 -15.42 -6.05
N ILE A 217 -0.45 -16.36 -5.43
CA ILE A 217 -1.08 -17.52 -4.75
C ILE A 217 -1.91 -17.06 -3.54
N ALA A 218 -1.41 -16.10 -2.76
CA ALA A 218 -2.19 -15.51 -1.67
C ALA A 218 -3.42 -14.76 -2.21
N ALA A 219 -3.26 -14.00 -3.30
CA ALA A 219 -4.36 -13.32 -3.98
C ALA A 219 -5.42 -14.29 -4.52
N LYS A 220 -4.99 -15.41 -5.11
CA LYS A 220 -5.89 -16.48 -5.53
C LYS A 220 -6.71 -17.02 -4.36
N THR A 221 -6.06 -17.31 -3.22
CA THR A 221 -6.74 -17.76 -2.00
C THR A 221 -7.81 -16.75 -1.58
N CYS A 222 -7.50 -15.45 -1.56
CA CYS A 222 -8.49 -14.42 -1.25
C CYS A 222 -9.64 -14.38 -2.26
N GLN A 223 -9.37 -14.50 -3.57
CA GLN A 223 -10.42 -14.58 -4.58
C GLN A 223 -11.31 -15.82 -4.40
N ASP A 224 -10.73 -16.97 -4.03
CA ASP A 224 -11.47 -18.21 -3.76
C ASP A 224 -12.39 -18.08 -2.55
N GLU A 225 -11.95 -17.32 -1.54
CA GLU A 225 -12.74 -16.95 -0.35
C GLU A 225 -13.74 -15.80 -0.59
N GLY A 226 -13.88 -15.33 -1.84
CA GLY A 226 -14.87 -14.35 -2.24
C GLY A 226 -14.45 -12.88 -2.09
N TYR A 227 -13.18 -12.59 -1.78
CA TYR A 227 -12.69 -11.22 -1.80
C TYR A 227 -12.58 -10.67 -3.22
N ILE A 228 -12.88 -9.38 -3.34
CA ILE A 228 -12.50 -8.59 -4.50
C ILE A 228 -11.03 -8.17 -4.35
N THR A 229 -10.30 -8.20 -5.45
CA THR A 229 -8.85 -7.96 -5.43
C THR A 229 -8.46 -6.76 -6.28
N GLY A 230 -7.37 -6.11 -5.92
CA GLY A 230 -6.72 -5.06 -6.71
C GLY A 230 -5.22 -5.32 -6.86
N PHE A 231 -4.60 -4.69 -7.85
CA PHE A 231 -3.16 -4.84 -8.06
C PHE A 231 -2.49 -3.50 -8.33
N HIS A 232 -1.28 -3.33 -7.81
CA HIS A 232 -0.53 -2.09 -7.93
C HIS A 232 0.87 -2.36 -8.48
N PHE A 233 1.09 -1.96 -9.73
CA PHE A 233 2.41 -1.82 -10.32
C PHE A 233 2.94 -0.41 -10.03
N ASP A 234 3.23 -0.14 -8.76
CA ASP A 234 3.74 1.16 -8.29
C ASP A 234 4.86 0.89 -7.26
N PRO A 235 6.14 0.95 -7.68
CA PRO A 235 6.64 1.49 -8.96
C PRO A 235 6.83 0.45 -10.09
N LEU A 236 6.53 0.83 -11.32
CA LEU A 236 7.14 0.25 -12.52
C LEU A 236 8.58 0.77 -12.67
N ILE A 237 9.54 -0.17 -12.71
CA ILE A 237 10.97 0.10 -12.79
C ILE A 237 11.54 -0.44 -14.11
N ILE A 238 12.35 0.39 -14.78
CA ILE A 238 13.07 0.03 -16.00
C ILE A 238 14.37 -0.67 -15.60
N HIS A 239 14.62 -1.82 -16.21
CA HIS A 239 15.84 -2.60 -16.10
C HIS A 239 16.04 -3.40 -17.39
N ASP A 240 17.18 -4.06 -17.54
CA ASP A 240 17.43 -4.91 -18.71
C ASP A 240 16.36 -6.02 -18.81
N ASP A 241 15.85 -6.23 -20.02
CA ASP A 241 14.79 -7.19 -20.32
C ASP A 241 13.48 -6.98 -19.55
N TRP A 242 13.19 -5.75 -19.08
CA TRP A 242 11.97 -5.46 -18.32
C TRP A 242 10.70 -5.97 -19.00
N LYS A 243 10.57 -5.83 -20.32
CA LYS A 243 9.39 -6.32 -21.07
C LYS A 243 9.17 -7.82 -20.88
N GLU A 244 10.23 -8.62 -20.93
CA GLU A 244 10.15 -10.07 -20.70
C GLU A 244 9.72 -10.36 -19.26
N TYR A 245 10.36 -9.72 -18.28
CA TYR A 245 10.05 -9.98 -16.87
C TYR A 245 8.66 -9.51 -16.46
N TYR A 246 8.15 -8.38 -16.96
CA TYR A 246 6.77 -7.99 -16.72
C TYR A 246 5.78 -8.92 -17.44
N SER A 247 6.13 -9.45 -18.62
CA SER A 247 5.30 -10.48 -19.29
C SER A 247 5.16 -11.72 -18.42
N LYS A 248 6.24 -12.17 -17.76
CA LYS A 248 6.20 -13.26 -16.78
C LYS A 248 5.25 -12.98 -15.61
N THR A 249 5.19 -11.73 -15.12
CA THR A 249 4.19 -11.36 -14.09
C THR A 249 2.77 -11.52 -14.61
N ILE A 250 2.48 -11.10 -15.85
CA ILE A 250 1.15 -11.26 -16.44
C ILE A 250 0.81 -12.72 -16.70
N GLU A 251 1.77 -13.56 -17.11
CA GLU A 251 1.59 -15.01 -17.22
C GLU A 251 1.21 -15.64 -15.87
N LEU A 252 1.89 -15.24 -14.78
CA LEU A 252 1.54 -15.70 -13.44
C LEU A 252 0.15 -15.19 -13.01
N MET A 253 -0.22 -13.95 -13.35
CA MET A 253 -1.58 -13.44 -13.11
C MET A 253 -2.61 -14.30 -13.85
N ALA A 254 -2.36 -14.64 -15.12
CA ALA A 254 -3.23 -15.51 -15.91
C ALA A 254 -3.34 -16.93 -15.35
N LYS A 255 -2.26 -17.44 -14.76
CA LYS A 255 -2.25 -18.77 -14.12
C LYS A 255 -3.09 -18.83 -12.85
N TYR A 256 -3.10 -17.75 -12.05
CA TYR A 256 -3.64 -17.80 -10.68
C TYR A 256 -4.93 -17.02 -10.46
N LEU A 257 -5.21 -15.99 -11.27
CA LEU A 257 -6.26 -15.03 -10.98
C LEU A 257 -7.40 -15.09 -11.99
N ARG A 258 -8.59 -14.75 -11.48
CA ARG A 258 -9.79 -14.49 -12.26
C ARG A 258 -9.93 -12.97 -12.49
N PRO A 259 -9.84 -12.47 -13.74
CA PRO A 259 -9.87 -11.03 -14.01
C PRO A 259 -11.20 -10.38 -13.58
N GLU A 260 -12.32 -11.11 -13.61
CA GLU A 260 -13.64 -10.62 -13.21
C GLU A 260 -13.74 -10.33 -11.70
N LYS A 261 -12.80 -10.83 -10.89
CA LYS A 261 -12.69 -10.53 -9.46
C LYS A 261 -11.67 -9.42 -9.16
N ILE A 262 -11.25 -8.68 -10.18
CA ILE A 262 -10.30 -7.57 -10.07
C ILE A 262 -11.03 -6.25 -10.27
N ILE A 263 -11.00 -5.39 -9.25
CA ILE A 263 -11.68 -4.09 -9.31
C ILE A 263 -10.85 -3.03 -10.01
N TRP A 264 -9.54 -3.01 -9.79
CA TRP A 264 -8.63 -2.11 -10.48
C TRP A 264 -7.20 -2.63 -10.51
N ILE A 265 -6.44 -2.15 -11.50
CA ILE A 265 -5.00 -2.34 -11.59
C ILE A 265 -4.36 -0.98 -11.80
N SER A 266 -3.60 -0.51 -10.82
CA SER A 266 -2.90 0.77 -10.90
C SER A 266 -1.50 0.59 -11.48
N MET A 267 -1.07 1.51 -12.33
CA MET A 267 0.30 1.58 -12.83
C MET A 267 0.91 2.95 -12.52
N GLY A 268 2.11 2.96 -11.97
CA GLY A 268 2.87 4.18 -11.73
C GLY A 268 4.35 3.89 -11.90
N CYS A 269 5.01 4.56 -12.84
CA CYS A 269 6.45 4.47 -13.00
C CYS A 269 7.18 5.02 -11.78
N MET A 270 8.40 4.52 -11.58
CA MET A 270 9.28 4.93 -10.50
C MET A 270 9.38 6.45 -10.44
N ARG A 271 9.06 6.96 -9.25
CA ARG A 271 9.16 8.37 -8.91
C ARG A 271 9.55 8.50 -7.44
N PHE A 272 10.37 9.49 -7.12
CA PHE A 272 10.84 9.65 -5.75
C PHE A 272 11.18 11.10 -5.39
N LEU A 273 11.16 11.39 -4.10
CA LEU A 273 11.69 12.65 -3.56
C LEU A 273 13.21 12.68 -3.78
N PRO A 274 13.80 13.80 -4.23
CA PRO A 274 15.25 13.89 -4.46
C PRO A 274 16.11 13.41 -3.28
N SER A 275 15.65 13.62 -2.04
CA SER A 275 16.31 13.15 -0.82
C SER A 275 16.46 11.62 -0.74
N LEU A 276 15.53 10.86 -1.36
CA LEU A 276 15.58 9.39 -1.36
C LEU A 276 16.83 8.86 -2.08
N LYS A 277 17.37 9.59 -3.06
CA LYS A 277 18.55 9.15 -3.82
C LYS A 277 19.74 8.83 -2.93
N LYS A 278 20.06 9.74 -1.99
CA LYS A 278 21.18 9.56 -1.06
C LYS A 278 20.91 8.38 -0.11
N ILE A 279 19.67 8.25 0.34
CA ILE A 279 19.25 7.18 1.25
C ILE A 279 19.39 5.81 0.59
N ILE A 280 18.97 5.66 -0.67
CA ILE A 280 19.14 4.43 -1.45
C ILE A 280 20.63 4.07 -1.57
N LEU A 281 21.47 5.01 -2.02
CA LEU A 281 22.90 4.77 -2.21
C LEU A 281 23.61 4.34 -0.92
N ASN A 282 23.21 4.90 0.22
CA ASN A 282 23.78 4.55 1.51
C ASN A 282 23.31 3.18 2.01
N ARG A 283 22.00 2.93 1.97
CA ARG A 283 21.39 1.72 2.58
C ARG A 283 21.44 0.49 1.67
N HIS A 284 21.48 0.71 0.36
CA HIS A 284 21.41 -0.33 -0.67
C HIS A 284 22.43 0.02 -1.79
N PRO A 285 23.74 -0.06 -1.52
CA PRO A 285 24.77 0.36 -2.48
C PRO A 285 24.74 -0.41 -3.80
N GLU A 286 24.24 -1.65 -3.79
CA GLU A 286 24.09 -2.51 -4.96
C GLU A 286 22.73 -2.33 -5.69
N SER A 287 21.90 -1.37 -5.25
CA SER A 287 20.57 -1.16 -5.85
C SER A 287 20.67 -0.62 -7.28
N ILE A 288 19.89 -1.20 -8.18
CA ILE A 288 19.81 -0.82 -9.58
C ILE A 288 18.74 0.24 -9.87
N ILE A 289 17.96 0.62 -8.85
CA ILE A 289 16.83 1.56 -8.97
C ILE A 289 17.25 2.89 -9.60
N LEU A 290 18.51 3.30 -9.38
CA LEU A 290 19.06 4.57 -9.82
C LEU A 290 19.85 4.48 -11.14
N ASN A 291 19.87 3.34 -11.83
CA ASN A 291 20.67 3.12 -13.04
C ASN A 291 20.15 3.85 -14.29
N ASN A 292 18.94 4.39 -14.23
CA ASN A 292 18.33 5.15 -15.32
C ASN A 292 18.42 6.66 -15.06
N GLU A 293 18.22 7.45 -16.12
CA GLU A 293 18.11 8.90 -15.99
C GLU A 293 16.75 9.31 -15.42
N PHE A 294 16.79 10.24 -14.46
CA PHE A 294 15.60 10.84 -13.87
C PHE A 294 15.62 12.35 -14.03
N ILE A 295 14.48 12.91 -14.37
CA ILE A 295 14.25 14.35 -14.49
C ILE A 295 13.27 14.83 -13.43
N TYR A 296 13.32 16.11 -13.10
CA TYR A 296 12.32 16.72 -12.22
C TYR A 296 10.96 16.80 -12.93
N GLY A 297 9.94 16.23 -12.28
CA GLY A 297 8.55 16.46 -12.61
C GLY A 297 8.05 17.82 -12.11
N LEU A 298 6.86 18.19 -12.56
CA LEU A 298 6.17 19.42 -12.11
C LEU A 298 5.81 19.39 -10.63
N ASP A 299 5.88 18.22 -10.00
CA ASP A 299 5.66 17.99 -8.57
C ASP A 299 6.94 18.03 -7.73
N GLY A 300 8.08 18.35 -8.34
CA GLY A 300 9.39 18.35 -7.66
C GLY A 300 9.95 16.95 -7.38
N LYS A 301 9.27 15.87 -7.81
CA LYS A 301 9.77 14.49 -7.70
C LYS A 301 10.64 14.16 -8.90
N GLN A 302 11.62 13.29 -8.72
CA GLN A 302 12.39 12.72 -9.82
C GLN A 302 11.57 11.60 -10.50
N ARG A 303 11.53 11.60 -11.83
CA ARG A 303 10.71 10.69 -12.67
C ARG A 303 11.48 10.26 -13.91
N TYR A 304 11.16 9.10 -14.47
CA TYR A 304 11.66 8.73 -15.79
C TYR A 304 11.22 9.73 -16.86
N PHE A 305 12.05 9.85 -17.91
CA PHE A 305 11.71 10.63 -19.09
C PHE A 305 10.39 10.15 -19.71
N LYS A 306 9.58 11.09 -20.18
CA LYS A 306 8.18 10.85 -20.56
C LYS A 306 7.97 9.73 -21.60
N PRO A 307 8.75 9.63 -22.70
CA PRO A 307 8.62 8.54 -23.65
C PRO A 307 8.80 7.15 -23.03
N LEU A 308 9.72 7.01 -22.06
CA LEU A 308 9.95 5.74 -21.37
C LEU A 308 8.73 5.34 -20.53
N ARG A 309 8.10 6.30 -19.84
CA ARG A 309 6.87 6.05 -19.07
C ARG A 309 5.72 5.63 -19.99
N ILE A 310 5.54 6.32 -21.11
CA ILE A 310 4.54 5.97 -22.12
C ILE A 310 4.77 4.55 -22.62
N GLU A 311 6.01 4.18 -22.96
CA GLU A 311 6.33 2.83 -23.42
C GLU A 311 5.99 1.76 -22.39
N MET A 312 6.37 1.95 -21.11
CA MET A 312 6.04 1.01 -20.03
C MET A 312 4.54 0.84 -19.86
N TYR A 313 3.79 1.94 -19.79
CA TYR A 313 2.34 1.90 -19.60
C TYR A 313 1.60 1.31 -20.79
N SER A 314 2.00 1.65 -22.03
CA SER A 314 1.41 1.07 -23.24
C SER A 314 1.66 -0.44 -23.32
N PHE A 315 2.89 -0.87 -23.06
CA PHE A 315 3.25 -2.28 -23.09
C PHE A 315 2.45 -3.09 -22.07
N LEU A 316 2.51 -2.69 -20.79
CA LEU A 316 1.83 -3.42 -19.72
C LEU A 316 0.31 -3.30 -19.82
N GLY A 317 -0.20 -2.11 -20.16
CA GLY A 317 -1.62 -1.88 -20.36
C GLY A 317 -2.20 -2.76 -21.48
N LYS A 318 -1.47 -2.96 -22.57
CA LYS A 318 -1.87 -3.89 -23.64
C LYS A 318 -1.92 -5.34 -23.12
N LEU A 319 -0.86 -5.82 -22.47
CA LEU A 319 -0.83 -7.17 -21.93
C LEU A 319 -1.98 -7.44 -20.94
N LEU A 320 -2.27 -6.48 -20.06
CA LEU A 320 -3.34 -6.59 -19.08
C LEU A 320 -4.73 -6.61 -19.74
N LYS A 321 -4.97 -5.76 -20.76
CA LYS A 321 -6.23 -5.76 -21.53
C LYS A 321 -6.40 -7.07 -22.31
N ASP A 322 -5.36 -7.53 -22.98
CA ASP A 322 -5.38 -8.76 -23.76
C ASP A 322 -5.64 -9.98 -22.88
N TRP A 323 -5.00 -10.04 -21.70
CA TRP A 323 -5.22 -11.09 -20.72
C TRP A 323 -6.64 -11.08 -20.15
N ALA A 324 -7.15 -9.91 -19.75
CA ALA A 324 -8.47 -9.80 -19.15
C ALA A 324 -9.60 -10.03 -20.16
N GLY A 325 -9.41 -9.63 -21.43
CA GLY A 325 -10.45 -9.66 -22.47
C GLY A 325 -11.52 -8.57 -22.33
N PHE A 326 -11.39 -7.68 -21.34
CA PHE A 326 -12.22 -6.50 -21.07
C PHE A 326 -11.37 -5.44 -20.35
N ASP A 327 -11.96 -4.32 -19.91
CA ASP A 327 -11.26 -3.35 -19.06
C ASP A 327 -11.20 -3.80 -17.58
N PRO A 328 -10.04 -4.22 -17.05
CA PRO A 328 -9.93 -4.69 -15.68
C PRO A 328 -9.86 -3.54 -14.66
N GLY A 329 -10.18 -2.30 -15.05
CA GLY A 329 -10.08 -1.12 -14.19
C GLY A 329 -8.67 -0.52 -14.22
N LEU A 330 -8.06 -0.41 -15.41
CA LEU A 330 -6.70 0.14 -15.52
C LEU A 330 -6.68 1.64 -15.21
N TYR A 331 -5.71 2.08 -14.40
CA TYR A 331 -5.46 3.50 -14.20
C TYR A 331 -3.99 3.84 -13.97
N LEU A 332 -3.58 5.05 -14.36
CA LEU A 332 -2.24 5.58 -14.07
C LEU A 332 -2.25 6.42 -12.79
N CYS A 333 -1.32 6.13 -11.88
CA CYS A 333 -1.17 6.81 -10.61
C CYS A 333 -0.26 8.04 -10.75
N MET A 334 -0.77 9.23 -10.42
CA MET A 334 0.01 10.48 -10.41
C MET A 334 0.67 10.79 -11.77
N GLU A 335 -0.12 10.68 -12.84
CA GLU A 335 0.31 10.97 -14.21
C GLU A 335 -0.45 12.11 -14.87
N SER A 336 0.16 12.71 -15.89
CA SER A 336 -0.44 13.81 -16.66
C SER A 336 -1.43 13.27 -17.69
N ASP A 337 -2.46 14.05 -17.97
CA ASP A 337 -3.47 13.80 -19.01
C ASP A 337 -2.87 13.35 -20.36
N GLU A 338 -1.81 14.02 -20.83
CA GLU A 338 -1.17 13.65 -22.10
C GLU A 338 -0.51 12.25 -22.06
N ILE A 339 -0.01 11.81 -20.91
CA ILE A 339 0.58 10.47 -20.76
C ILE A 339 -0.52 9.43 -20.75
N TRP A 340 -1.66 9.71 -20.11
CA TRP A 340 -2.83 8.87 -20.17
C TRP A 340 -3.26 8.59 -21.61
N GLU A 341 -3.53 9.64 -22.39
CA GLU A 341 -3.94 9.53 -23.80
C GLU A 341 -2.94 8.74 -24.63
N LYS A 342 -1.64 9.10 -24.55
CA LYS A 342 -0.60 8.45 -25.33
C LYS A 342 -0.34 7.00 -24.92
N SER A 343 -0.60 6.65 -23.66
CA SER A 343 -0.28 5.32 -23.14
C SER A 343 -1.43 4.33 -23.31
N LEU A 344 -2.64 4.74 -22.92
CA LEU A 344 -3.80 3.86 -22.80
C LEU A 344 -4.87 4.11 -23.88
N GLY A 345 -4.72 5.18 -24.68
CA GLY A 345 -5.68 5.60 -25.70
C GLY A 345 -6.92 6.30 -25.15
N TRP A 346 -6.88 6.72 -23.88
CA TRP A 346 -7.92 7.49 -23.21
C TRP A 346 -7.35 8.22 -21.98
N SER A 347 -8.04 9.26 -21.52
CA SER A 347 -7.73 9.94 -20.27
C SER A 347 -8.98 10.29 -19.45
N PRO A 348 -8.90 10.25 -18.11
CA PRO A 348 -9.94 10.80 -17.24
C PRO A 348 -10.01 12.34 -17.26
N GLY A 349 -9.11 13.04 -17.95
CA GLY A 349 -9.06 14.50 -18.05
C GLY A 349 -8.47 15.18 -16.81
N ASN A 350 -8.95 14.81 -15.62
CA ASN A 350 -8.54 15.37 -14.34
C ASN A 350 -8.79 14.40 -13.17
N SER A 351 -8.42 14.81 -11.95
CA SER A 351 -8.57 13.99 -10.74
C SER A 351 -10.03 13.66 -10.40
N GLU A 352 -10.98 14.55 -10.72
CA GLU A 352 -12.41 14.28 -10.51
C GLU A 352 -12.90 13.20 -11.48
N GLY A 353 -12.52 13.28 -12.75
CA GLY A 353 -12.83 12.25 -13.75
C GLY A 353 -12.27 10.87 -13.36
N LEU A 354 -11.04 10.83 -12.84
CA LEU A 354 -10.46 9.56 -12.37
C LEU A 354 -11.17 9.04 -11.12
N SER A 355 -11.52 9.93 -10.19
CA SER A 355 -12.29 9.54 -9.01
C SER A 355 -13.64 8.95 -9.41
N ASN A 356 -14.37 9.62 -10.31
CA ASN A 356 -15.67 9.17 -10.80
C ASN A 356 -15.57 7.81 -11.52
N TYR A 357 -14.53 7.60 -12.33
CA TYR A 357 -14.28 6.30 -12.96
C TYR A 357 -14.11 5.18 -11.93
N LEU A 358 -13.27 5.38 -10.92
CA LEU A 358 -13.01 4.37 -9.88
C LEU A 358 -14.22 4.18 -8.94
N ASP A 359 -14.97 5.24 -8.65
CA ASP A 359 -16.23 5.16 -7.90
C ASP A 359 -17.30 4.39 -8.70
N GLY A 360 -17.33 4.55 -10.03
CA GLY A 360 -18.14 3.74 -10.93
C GLY A 360 -17.79 2.26 -10.84
N ARG A 361 -16.50 1.91 -10.77
CA ARG A 361 -16.05 0.53 -10.56
C ARG A 361 -16.56 -0.05 -9.24
N VAL A 362 -16.50 0.73 -8.15
CA VAL A 362 -17.06 0.32 -6.86
C VAL A 362 -18.55 -0.03 -6.98
N ARG A 363 -19.34 0.81 -7.67
CA ARG A 363 -20.76 0.53 -7.92
C ARG A 363 -20.99 -0.74 -8.76
N LEU A 364 -20.11 -1.07 -9.70
CA LEU A 364 -20.24 -2.30 -10.49
C LEU A 364 -20.10 -3.56 -9.61
N PHE A 365 -19.18 -3.55 -8.64
CA PHE A 365 -18.92 -4.70 -7.77
C PHE A 365 -19.92 -4.84 -6.60
N TRP A 366 -20.50 -3.75 -6.13
CA TRP A 366 -21.41 -3.75 -4.98
C TRP A 366 -22.73 -2.98 -5.23
N SER A 367 -23.27 -3.05 -6.44
CA SER A 367 -24.49 -2.33 -6.86
C SER A 367 -25.73 -2.55 -5.99
N THR A 368 -25.81 -3.67 -5.27
CA THR A 368 -26.93 -3.99 -4.36
C THR A 368 -26.75 -3.42 -2.95
N THR A 369 -25.55 -2.94 -2.62
CA THR A 369 -25.19 -2.53 -1.25
C THR A 369 -24.59 -1.13 -1.14
N ILE A 370 -24.37 -0.43 -2.26
CA ILE A 370 -23.82 0.94 -2.32
C ILE A 370 -24.84 1.88 -2.92
#